data_AF-A0AA41UL31-F1
#
_entry.id   AF-A0AA41UL31-F1
#
_cell.length_a   1.000
_cell.length_b   1.000
_cell.length_c   1.000
_cell.angle_alpha   90.00
_cell.angle_beta   90.00
_cell.angle_gamma   90.00
#
_symmetry.space_group_name_H-M   'P 1'
#
loop_
_entity.id
_entity.type
_entity.pdbx_description
1 polymer ?
#
loop_
_entity_poly.entity_id
_entity_poly.type
_entity_poly.pdbx_seq_one_letter_code
_entity_poly.pdbx_strand_id
1 'polypeptide(L)'
;MDHEGLQILERIDEVSRMCDREHPIYEHISNYSIALYVLGFFDCPDLMSFDDIEAAEAGTYLKAHFEEVPPEAIPDDYRIDASDEQYLAVFGDPAFPEHLAVLVDGRSAQPYFSKLKFFGSGFDSLAELKQEFLGKDGVGLEDFAFFRRKRVAGSRMPTLGRIYTIRKDGDYTVFEEQMQKQHKEVKTCR
;
A
#
# COMPACT_ATOMS: atom_id res chain seq x y z
N MET A 1 6.17 -10.68 13.73
CA MET A 1 5.31 -10.35 12.59
C MET A 1 3.94 -10.08 13.16
N ASP A 2 3.48 -8.83 13.03
CA ASP A 2 2.16 -8.41 13.51
C ASP A 2 1.10 -8.74 12.43
N HIS A 3 -0.14 -8.89 12.86
CA HIS A 3 -1.28 -9.18 11.99
C HIS A 3 -1.47 -8.11 10.91
N GLU A 4 -1.25 -6.83 11.23
CA GLU A 4 -1.31 -5.75 10.25
C GLU A 4 -0.22 -5.89 9.19
N GLY A 5 1.01 -6.23 9.61
CA GLY A 5 2.12 -6.51 8.70
C GLY A 5 1.83 -7.65 7.72
N LEU A 6 1.19 -8.72 8.19
CA LEU A 6 0.74 -9.83 7.34
C LEU A 6 -0.27 -9.39 6.29
N GLN A 7 -1.27 -8.59 6.68
CA GLN A 7 -2.26 -8.08 5.74
C GLN A 7 -1.65 -7.18 4.66
N ILE A 8 -0.65 -6.37 5.01
CA ILE A 8 0.06 -5.55 4.02
C ILE A 8 0.75 -6.45 2.99
N LEU A 9 1.43 -7.52 3.43
CA LEU A 9 2.06 -8.47 2.52
C LEU A 9 1.03 -9.21 1.64
N GLU A 10 -0.13 -9.58 2.18
CA GLU A 10 -1.24 -10.14 1.38
C GLU A 10 -1.70 -9.18 0.28
N ARG A 11 -1.88 -7.89 0.61
CA ARG A 11 -2.28 -6.88 -0.39
C ARG A 11 -1.21 -6.67 -1.45
N ILE A 12 0.08 -6.70 -1.08
CA ILE A 12 1.18 -6.62 -2.05
C ILE A 12 1.16 -7.83 -2.99
N ASP A 13 0.98 -9.04 -2.47
CA ASP A 13 0.88 -10.27 -3.28
C ASP A 13 -0.35 -10.25 -4.21
N GLU A 14 -1.51 -9.81 -3.70
CA GLU A 14 -2.72 -9.60 -4.51
C GLU A 14 -2.47 -8.64 -5.67
N VAL A 15 -1.95 -7.44 -5.37
CA VAL A 15 -1.63 -6.44 -6.39
C VAL A 15 -0.61 -7.00 -7.39
N SER A 16 0.41 -7.73 -6.93
CA SER A 16 1.45 -8.29 -7.80
C SER A 16 0.89 -9.33 -8.78
N ARG A 17 -0.16 -10.08 -8.39
CA ARG A 17 -0.82 -11.04 -9.29
C ARG A 17 -1.77 -10.38 -10.29
N MET A 18 -2.38 -9.26 -9.91
CA MET A 18 -3.39 -8.58 -10.71
C MET A 18 -2.81 -7.50 -11.62
N CYS A 19 -1.80 -6.80 -11.14
CA CYS A 19 -1.12 -5.71 -11.81
C CYS A 19 0.36 -6.07 -11.96
N ASP A 20 0.69 -7.28 -12.37
CA ASP A 20 2.08 -7.68 -12.56
C ASP A 20 2.82 -6.71 -13.49
N ARG A 21 4.10 -6.47 -13.20
CA ARG A 21 4.94 -5.50 -13.91
C ARG A 21 4.93 -5.70 -15.43
N GLU A 22 5.04 -6.94 -15.88
CA GLU A 22 5.19 -7.28 -17.31
C GLU A 22 3.84 -7.55 -17.97
N HIS A 23 2.89 -8.10 -17.23
CA HIS A 23 1.59 -8.53 -17.75
C HIS A 23 0.42 -8.09 -16.84
N PRO A 24 0.19 -6.77 -16.70
CA PRO A 24 -0.89 -6.28 -15.85
C PRO A 24 -2.26 -6.66 -16.41
N ILE A 25 -3.12 -7.23 -15.57
CA ILE A 25 -4.54 -7.48 -15.90
C ILE A 25 -5.33 -6.18 -15.80
N TYR A 26 -4.91 -5.26 -14.90
CA TYR A 26 -5.61 -4.01 -14.60
C TYR A 26 -4.69 -2.79 -14.70
N GLU A 27 -4.39 -2.37 -15.93
CA GLU A 27 -3.51 -1.24 -16.23
C GLU A 27 -4.06 0.13 -15.79
N HIS A 28 -5.38 0.27 -15.73
CA HIS A 28 -6.06 1.55 -15.52
C HIS A 28 -6.08 2.00 -14.06
N ILE A 29 -5.78 1.12 -13.10
CA ILE A 29 -5.73 1.50 -11.69
C ILE A 29 -4.55 2.44 -11.48
N SER A 30 -4.80 3.59 -10.87
CA SER A 30 -3.77 4.59 -10.59
C SER A 30 -2.73 4.05 -9.59
N ASN A 31 -1.54 4.63 -9.68
CA ASN A 31 -0.49 4.38 -8.69
C ASN A 31 -0.94 4.74 -7.26
N TYR A 32 -1.72 5.82 -7.11
CA TYR A 32 -2.19 6.31 -5.83
C TYR A 32 -3.09 5.29 -5.13
N SER A 33 -4.03 4.70 -5.87
CA SER A 33 -4.90 3.63 -5.40
C SER A 33 -4.10 2.42 -4.95
N ILE A 34 -3.10 2.00 -5.74
CA ILE A 34 -2.23 0.87 -5.37
C ILE A 34 -1.48 1.15 -4.06
N ALA A 35 -0.84 2.30 -3.95
CA ALA A 35 -0.05 2.64 -2.77
C ALA A 35 -0.92 2.71 -1.50
N LEU A 36 -2.07 3.37 -1.57
CA LEU A 36 -2.97 3.54 -0.43
C LEU A 36 -3.71 2.22 -0.09
N TYR A 37 -4.06 1.41 -1.08
CA TYR A 37 -4.61 0.07 -0.87
C TYR A 37 -3.64 -0.82 -0.08
N VAL A 38 -2.38 -0.92 -0.54
CA VAL A 38 -1.34 -1.73 0.13
C VAL A 38 -1.15 -1.32 1.59
N LEU A 39 -1.17 -0.02 1.87
CA LEU A 39 -1.06 0.52 3.22
C LEU A 39 -2.32 0.29 4.08
N GLY A 40 -3.35 -0.37 3.55
CA GLY A 40 -4.61 -0.62 4.27
C GLY A 40 -5.32 0.67 4.64
N PHE A 41 -5.25 1.67 3.76
CA PHE A 41 -5.87 2.97 4.00
C PHE A 41 -7.40 2.91 3.90
N PHE A 42 -7.93 1.96 3.12
CA PHE A 42 -9.36 1.79 2.87
C PHE A 42 -9.89 0.49 3.48
N ASP A 43 -11.14 0.53 3.94
CA ASP A 43 -11.88 -0.65 4.41
C ASP A 43 -12.58 -1.33 3.22
N CYS A 44 -11.78 -1.99 2.37
CA CYS A 44 -12.28 -2.76 1.23
C CYS A 44 -11.76 -4.22 1.28
N PRO A 45 -12.54 -5.18 0.77
CA PRO A 45 -12.17 -6.60 0.83
C PRO A 45 -11.08 -6.98 -0.18
N ASP A 46 -10.98 -6.24 -1.28
CA ASP A 46 -10.03 -6.46 -2.37
C ASP A 46 -9.79 -5.13 -3.13
N LEU A 47 -8.78 -5.13 -4.00
CA LEU A 47 -8.42 -3.97 -4.83
C LEU A 47 -9.55 -3.56 -5.78
N MET A 48 -10.35 -4.51 -6.28
CA MET A 48 -11.41 -4.25 -7.27
C MET A 48 -12.63 -3.55 -6.69
N SER A 49 -12.77 -3.60 -5.37
CA SER A 49 -13.85 -2.95 -4.63
C SER A 49 -13.56 -1.49 -4.33
N PHE A 50 -12.40 -0.97 -4.76
CA PHE A 50 -11.93 0.37 -4.46
C PHE A 50 -11.99 1.30 -5.69
N ASP A 51 -12.47 2.52 -5.48
CA ASP A 51 -12.56 3.55 -6.53
C ASP A 51 -11.19 4.15 -6.84
N ASP A 52 -10.92 4.47 -8.11
CA ASP A 52 -9.62 4.98 -8.49
C ASP A 52 -9.42 6.45 -8.05
N ILE A 53 -8.24 6.75 -7.50
CA ILE A 53 -7.87 8.04 -6.93
C ILE A 53 -7.13 8.88 -7.98
N GLU A 54 -7.45 10.18 -8.04
CA GLU A 54 -6.70 11.16 -8.83
C GLU A 54 -5.63 11.88 -7.99
N ALA A 55 -4.64 12.51 -8.66
CA ALA A 55 -3.51 13.16 -7.99
C ALA A 55 -3.92 14.19 -6.91
N ALA A 56 -4.93 15.03 -7.18
CA ALA A 56 -5.40 16.03 -6.21
C ALA A 56 -6.01 15.40 -4.95
N GLU A 57 -6.68 14.26 -5.10
CA GLU A 57 -7.23 13.50 -3.98
C GLU A 57 -6.10 12.80 -3.21
N ALA A 58 -5.11 12.22 -3.91
CA ALA A 58 -3.90 11.67 -3.31
C ALA A 58 -3.14 12.71 -2.46
N GLY A 59 -2.98 13.93 -2.97
CA GLY A 59 -2.40 15.05 -2.20
C GLY A 59 -3.21 15.42 -0.96
N THR A 60 -4.54 15.31 -1.04
CA THR A 60 -5.42 15.49 0.13
C THR A 60 -5.20 14.40 1.18
N TYR A 61 -5.08 13.13 0.77
CA TYR A 61 -4.75 12.03 1.68
C TYR A 61 -3.36 12.20 2.31
N LEU A 62 -2.34 12.57 1.52
CA LEU A 62 -0.99 12.85 2.03
C LEU A 62 -1.03 13.91 3.12
N LYS A 63 -1.64 15.07 2.85
CA LYS A 63 -1.74 16.16 3.82
C LYS A 63 -2.45 15.75 5.11
N ALA A 64 -3.54 15.00 4.99
CA ALA A 64 -4.35 14.60 6.14
C ALA A 64 -3.66 13.52 6.99
N HIS A 65 -3.10 12.49 6.36
CA HIS A 65 -2.72 11.24 7.03
C HIS A 65 -1.23 10.95 7.07
N PHE A 66 -0.42 11.76 6.40
CA PHE A 66 1.02 11.61 6.38
C PHE A 66 1.70 12.90 6.82
N GLU A 67 2.93 12.75 7.31
CA GLU A 67 3.83 13.85 7.62
C GLU A 67 5.15 13.64 6.90
N GLU A 68 5.69 14.71 6.34
CA GLU A 68 6.99 14.68 5.69
C GLU A 68 8.08 14.44 6.73
N VAL A 69 9.04 13.58 6.40
CA VAL A 69 10.17 13.22 7.27
C VAL A 69 11.47 13.30 6.48
N PRO A 70 12.58 13.67 7.14
CA PRO A 70 13.88 13.62 6.49
C PRO A 70 14.29 12.15 6.24
N PRO A 71 15.10 11.85 5.20
CA PRO A 71 15.54 10.49 4.88
C PRO A 71 16.19 9.77 6.08
N GLU A 72 16.92 10.51 6.91
CA GLU A 72 17.63 10.00 8.09
C GLU A 72 16.69 9.53 9.22
N ALA A 73 15.39 9.85 9.13
CA ALA A 73 14.39 9.35 10.07
C ALA A 73 13.90 7.93 9.73
N ILE A 74 14.21 7.42 8.53
CA ILE A 74 13.84 6.07 8.11
C ILE A 74 14.88 5.08 8.65
N PRO A 75 14.49 4.04 9.41
CA PRO A 75 15.44 3.04 9.89
C PRO A 75 16.09 2.25 8.75
N ASP A 76 17.42 2.06 8.80
CA ASP A 76 18.16 1.25 7.80
C ASP A 76 17.68 -0.22 7.74
N ASP A 77 17.11 -0.72 8.83
CA ASP A 77 16.57 -2.08 8.94
C ASP A 77 15.05 -2.14 8.85
N TYR A 78 14.44 -1.07 8.34
CA TYR A 78 13.00 -0.96 8.18
C TYR A 78 12.43 -2.13 7.38
N ARG A 79 11.31 -2.63 7.88
CA ARG A 79 10.48 -3.64 7.23
C ARG A 79 9.01 -3.36 7.51
N ILE A 80 8.20 -3.26 6.46
CA ILE A 80 6.78 -2.89 6.55
C ILE A 80 5.94 -3.92 7.34
N ASP A 81 6.37 -5.18 7.38
CA ASP A 81 5.67 -6.26 8.09
C ASP A 81 6.08 -6.43 9.56
N ALA A 82 7.11 -5.71 9.99
CA ALA A 82 7.70 -5.80 11.32
C ALA A 82 7.73 -4.44 12.06
N SER A 83 7.48 -3.34 11.36
CA SER A 83 7.57 -1.97 11.88
C SER A 83 6.16 -1.42 12.16
N ASP A 84 6.02 -0.66 13.25
CA ASP A 84 4.78 0.05 13.60
C ASP A 84 4.55 1.31 12.74
N GLU A 85 5.60 1.77 12.07
CA GLU A 85 5.57 2.95 11.19
C GLU A 85 5.52 2.48 9.74
N GLN A 86 4.87 3.26 8.88
CA GLN A 86 4.77 3.00 7.45
C GLN A 86 5.28 4.22 6.71
N TYR A 87 6.15 4.00 5.73
CA TYR A 87 6.78 5.06 4.96
C TYR A 87 6.45 4.95 3.48
N LEU A 88 6.39 6.10 2.82
CA LEU A 88 6.27 6.20 1.38
C LEU A 88 7.19 7.31 0.86
N ALA A 89 7.61 7.13 -0.38
CA ALA A 89 8.31 8.11 -1.19
C ALA A 89 7.28 8.81 -2.10
N VAL A 90 7.32 10.13 -2.16
CA VAL A 90 6.49 10.96 -3.06
C VAL A 90 7.40 11.61 -4.09
N PHE A 91 7.03 11.51 -5.36
CA PHE A 91 7.66 12.23 -6.47
C PHE A 91 6.71 13.32 -6.97
N GLY A 92 7.24 14.52 -7.22
CA GLY A 92 6.47 15.71 -7.57
C GLY A 92 5.99 16.53 -6.37
N ASP A 93 5.11 17.50 -6.63
CA ASP A 93 4.53 18.36 -5.59
C ASP A 93 3.63 17.52 -4.67
N PRO A 94 3.84 17.47 -3.35
CA PRO A 94 2.98 16.71 -2.44
C PRO A 94 1.49 17.11 -2.46
N ALA A 95 1.13 18.30 -2.93
CA ALA A 95 -0.26 18.72 -3.14
C ALA A 95 -0.88 18.11 -4.42
N PHE A 96 -0.05 17.75 -5.39
CA PHE A 96 -0.40 17.13 -6.67
C PHE A 96 0.69 16.11 -7.03
N PRO A 97 0.81 15.01 -6.26
CA PRO A 97 1.90 14.06 -6.44
C PRO A 97 1.83 13.45 -7.83
N GLU A 98 2.98 13.20 -8.43
CA GLU A 98 3.09 12.48 -9.71
C GLU A 98 3.17 10.96 -9.48
N HIS A 99 3.73 10.54 -8.34
CA HIS A 99 3.88 9.13 -8.00
C HIS A 99 4.08 8.90 -6.50
N LEU A 100 3.53 7.79 -6.02
CA LEU A 100 3.75 7.24 -4.69
C LEU A 100 4.45 5.89 -4.79
N ALA A 101 5.45 5.70 -3.94
CA ALA A 101 6.17 4.44 -3.82
C ALA A 101 6.23 4.01 -2.36
N VAL A 102 5.64 2.87 -2.01
CA VAL A 102 5.59 2.38 -0.63
C VAL A 102 6.94 1.76 -0.28
N LEU A 103 7.58 2.19 0.80
CA LEU A 103 8.80 1.53 1.28
C LEU A 103 8.42 0.21 1.96
N VAL A 104 9.04 -0.90 1.53
CA VAL A 104 8.73 -2.25 2.00
C VAL A 104 9.86 -2.86 2.83
N ASP A 105 11.10 -2.85 2.32
CA ASP A 105 12.27 -3.41 3.00
C ASP A 105 13.52 -2.56 2.72
N GLY A 106 13.99 -1.81 3.72
CA GLY A 106 15.12 -0.89 3.58
C GLY A 106 16.47 -1.55 3.24
N ARG A 107 16.59 -2.86 3.43
CA ARG A 107 17.82 -3.62 3.11
C ARG A 107 17.79 -4.24 1.71
N SER A 108 16.64 -4.20 1.03
CA SER A 108 16.50 -4.70 -0.34
C SER A 108 17.19 -3.76 -1.33
N ALA A 109 17.73 -4.32 -2.41
CA ALA A 109 18.21 -3.54 -3.56
C ALA A 109 17.06 -2.80 -4.27
N GLN A 110 15.84 -3.33 -4.16
CA GLN A 110 14.60 -2.75 -4.69
C GLN A 110 13.60 -2.62 -3.53
N PRO A 111 13.76 -1.59 -2.69
CA PRO A 111 13.06 -1.51 -1.41
C PRO A 111 11.64 -0.94 -1.55
N TYR A 112 11.27 -0.38 -2.71
CA TYR A 112 9.99 0.28 -2.91
C TYR A 112 9.02 -0.58 -3.71
N PHE A 113 7.76 -0.65 -3.31
CA PHE A 113 6.68 -1.21 -4.11
C PHE A 113 5.85 -0.09 -4.74
N SER A 114 5.72 -0.10 -6.07
CA SER A 114 4.97 0.93 -6.79
C SER A 114 4.46 0.46 -8.15
N LYS A 115 3.44 1.13 -8.70
CA LYS A 115 2.94 0.92 -10.07
C LYS A 115 3.39 2.06 -10.98
N LEU A 116 4.18 1.77 -12.00
CA LEU A 116 4.60 2.79 -12.97
C LEU A 116 3.47 3.09 -13.97
N LYS A 117 3.58 4.19 -14.71
CA LYS A 117 2.53 4.61 -15.67
C LYS A 117 2.38 3.65 -16.85
N PHE A 118 3.49 3.13 -17.35
CA PHE A 118 3.54 2.27 -18.56
C PHE A 118 3.84 0.80 -18.25
N PHE A 119 3.94 0.46 -16.97
CA PHE A 119 4.22 -0.89 -16.49
C PHE A 119 3.27 -1.22 -15.34
N GLY A 120 3.15 -2.49 -14.97
CA GLY A 120 2.42 -2.85 -13.76
C GLY A 120 3.14 -2.44 -12.47
N SER A 121 2.62 -2.97 -11.37
CA SER A 121 3.19 -2.89 -10.04
C SER A 121 4.42 -3.77 -9.91
N GLY A 122 5.43 -3.30 -9.18
CA GLY A 122 6.62 -4.07 -8.91
C GLY A 122 7.51 -3.44 -7.85
N PHE A 123 8.62 -4.11 -7.59
CA PHE A 123 9.65 -3.59 -6.72
C PHE A 123 10.68 -2.78 -7.51
N ASP A 124 11.04 -1.62 -6.97
CA ASP A 124 11.90 -0.64 -7.60
C ASP A 124 13.01 -0.19 -6.65
N SER A 125 14.19 0.09 -7.20
CA SER A 125 15.24 0.84 -6.53
C SER A 125 14.92 2.33 -6.53
N LEU A 126 15.47 3.09 -5.57
CA LEU A 126 15.33 4.56 -5.58
C LEU A 126 15.91 5.17 -6.86
N ALA A 127 16.98 4.59 -7.39
CA ALA A 127 17.63 5.07 -8.61
C ALA A 127 16.72 4.91 -9.84
N GLU A 128 16.05 3.76 -9.97
CA GLU A 128 15.07 3.51 -11.04
C GLU A 128 13.90 4.50 -10.97
N LEU A 129 13.33 4.70 -9.77
CA LEU A 129 12.23 5.65 -9.60
C LEU A 129 12.66 7.10 -9.90
N LYS A 130 13.82 7.54 -9.37
CA LYS A 130 14.34 8.88 -9.67
C LYS A 130 14.57 9.07 -11.17
N GLN A 131 15.15 8.08 -11.84
CA GLN A 131 15.35 8.13 -13.29
C GLN A 131 14.03 8.19 -14.05
N GLU A 132 13.00 7.49 -13.57
CA GLU A 132 11.68 7.48 -14.20
C GLU A 132 11.00 8.85 -14.12
N PHE A 133 11.10 9.57 -13.01
CA PHE A 133 10.36 10.84 -12.82
C PHE A 133 11.17 12.11 -13.08
N LEU A 134 12.50 12.05 -13.04
CA LEU A 134 13.33 13.25 -13.23
C LEU A 134 13.09 13.91 -14.60
N GLY A 135 12.73 15.19 -14.59
CA GLY A 135 12.44 16.00 -15.76
C GLY A 135 11.04 15.79 -16.37
N LYS A 136 10.24 14.85 -15.86
CA LYS A 136 8.84 14.68 -16.26
C LYS A 136 7.96 15.67 -15.51
N ASP A 137 7.04 16.32 -16.20
CA ASP A 137 6.04 17.23 -15.62
C ASP A 137 6.62 18.31 -14.67
N GLY A 138 7.89 18.68 -14.90
CA GLY A 138 8.61 19.68 -14.09
C GLY A 138 9.33 19.15 -12.86
N VAL A 139 9.27 17.84 -12.57
CA VAL A 139 9.92 17.19 -11.43
C VAL A 139 11.44 17.34 -11.53
N GLY A 140 12.01 18.13 -10.63
CA GLY A 140 13.44 18.31 -10.42
C GLY A 140 14.04 17.33 -9.42
N LEU A 141 15.33 17.50 -9.13
CA LEU A 141 16.06 16.65 -8.17
C LEU A 141 15.57 16.83 -6.72
N GLU A 142 14.96 17.98 -6.43
CA GLU A 142 14.44 18.34 -5.10
C GLU A 142 12.96 17.98 -4.92
N ASP A 143 12.26 17.56 -6.00
CA ASP A 143 10.83 17.24 -5.97
C ASP A 143 10.60 15.78 -5.56
N PHE A 144 11.32 15.36 -4.53
CA PHE A 144 11.24 14.03 -3.96
C PHE A 144 11.32 14.12 -2.44
N ALA A 145 10.30 13.59 -1.77
CA ALA A 145 10.18 13.67 -0.33
C ALA A 145 9.70 12.34 0.27
N PHE A 146 10.09 12.11 1.52
CA PHE A 146 9.66 10.94 2.28
C PHE A 146 8.55 11.33 3.24
N PHE A 147 7.60 10.43 3.39
CA PHE A 147 6.44 10.63 4.23
C PHE A 147 6.26 9.43 5.15
N ARG A 148 5.96 9.73 6.41
CA ARG A 148 5.55 8.74 7.41
C ARG A 148 4.04 8.84 7.64
N ARG A 149 3.36 7.69 7.73
CA ARG A 149 1.95 7.65 8.12
C ARG A 149 1.78 8.15 9.56
N LYS A 150 0.88 9.11 9.76
CA LYS A 150 0.49 9.57 11.10
C LYS A 150 -0.21 8.44 11.83
N ARG A 151 0.18 8.23 13.09
CA ARG A 151 -0.51 7.26 13.96
C ARG A 151 -1.93 7.76 14.25
N VAL A 152 -2.94 7.03 13.79
CA VAL A 152 -4.33 7.28 14.20
C VAL A 152 -4.56 6.55 15.52
N ALA A 153 -4.76 7.31 16.60
CA ALA A 153 -5.08 6.72 17.90
C ALA A 153 -6.37 5.88 17.79
N GLY A 154 -6.26 4.56 17.93
CA GLY A 154 -7.41 3.66 18.04
C GLY A 154 -7.91 2.99 16.76
N SER A 155 -7.26 3.17 15.60
CA SER A 155 -7.65 2.47 14.36
C SER A 155 -7.09 1.04 14.30
N ARG A 156 -7.57 0.14 15.16
CA ARG A 156 -7.54 -1.29 14.82
C ARG A 156 -8.69 -1.52 13.85
N MET A 157 -8.37 -1.66 12.57
CA MET A 157 -9.35 -2.04 11.56
C MET A 157 -10.02 -3.35 12.02
N PRO A 158 -11.36 -3.44 12.02
CA PRO A 158 -12.05 -4.66 12.37
C PRO A 158 -11.66 -5.76 11.37
N THR A 159 -11.00 -6.79 11.88
CA THR A 159 -10.55 -7.94 11.08
C THR A 159 -11.76 -8.76 10.64
N LEU A 160 -12.00 -8.85 9.33
CA LEU A 160 -12.77 -9.95 8.75
C LEU A 160 -12.14 -11.28 9.18
N GLY A 161 -12.96 -12.29 9.52
CA GLY A 161 -12.59 -13.52 10.22
C GLY A 161 -11.56 -14.42 9.54
N ARG A 162 -10.31 -13.98 9.50
CA ARG A 162 -9.14 -14.72 9.02
C ARG A 162 -8.29 -15.18 10.21
N ILE A 163 -7.92 -16.45 10.20
CA ILE A 163 -7.05 -17.06 11.22
C ILE A 163 -5.68 -17.31 10.58
N TYR A 164 -4.65 -16.71 11.17
CA TYR A 164 -3.26 -16.85 10.73
C TYR A 164 -2.52 -17.88 11.59
N THR A 165 -1.87 -18.86 10.95
CA THR A 165 -0.92 -19.76 11.62
C THR A 165 0.49 -19.43 11.15
N ILE A 166 1.31 -18.87 12.04
CA ILE A 166 2.68 -18.46 11.73
C ILE A 166 3.65 -19.57 12.14
N ARG A 167 4.49 -20.01 11.21
CA ARG A 167 5.55 -21.00 11.42
C ARG A 167 6.83 -20.33 11.91
N LYS A 168 7.73 -21.13 12.51
CA LYS A 168 8.98 -20.63 13.13
C LYS A 168 9.98 -20.05 12.12
N ASP A 169 9.84 -20.38 10.85
CA ASP A 169 10.61 -19.87 9.71
C ASP A 169 10.07 -18.54 9.15
N GLY A 170 8.96 -18.02 9.69
CA GLY A 170 8.32 -16.80 9.22
C GLY A 170 7.30 -17.02 8.11
N ASP A 171 7.11 -18.27 7.67
CA ASP A 171 6.04 -18.65 6.74
C ASP A 171 4.69 -18.65 7.46
N TYR A 172 3.59 -18.42 6.74
CA TYR A 172 2.26 -18.37 7.35
C TYR A 172 1.19 -19.03 6.47
N THR A 173 0.16 -19.58 7.11
CA THR A 173 -1.03 -20.09 6.43
C THR A 173 -2.28 -19.37 6.92
N VAL A 174 -3.18 -19.06 5.99
CA VAL A 174 -4.41 -18.30 6.25
C VAL A 174 -5.62 -19.22 6.11
N PHE A 175 -6.52 -19.16 7.08
CA PHE A 175 -7.83 -19.80 7.02
C PHE A 175 -8.92 -18.73 7.05
N GLU A 176 -9.79 -18.70 6.04
CA GLU A 176 -10.95 -17.82 6.03
C GLU A 176 -12.16 -18.55 6.63
N GLU A 177 -12.74 -18.01 7.70
CA GLU A 177 -13.96 -18.57 8.27
C GLU A 177 -15.16 -18.11 7.43
N GLN A 178 -15.76 -19.01 6.65
CA GLN A 178 -16.99 -18.71 5.92
C GLN A 178 -18.13 -18.47 6.92
N MET A 179 -18.44 -17.20 7.20
CA MET A 179 -19.66 -16.83 7.90
C MET A 179 -20.86 -17.22 7.03
N GLN A 180 -21.43 -18.41 7.27
CA GLN A 180 -22.75 -18.77 6.78
C GLN A 180 -23.74 -17.72 7.26
N LYS A 181 -24.18 -16.84 6.35
CA LYS A 181 -25.36 -15.99 6.56
C LYS A 181 -26.54 -16.91 6.85
N GLN A 182 -26.85 -17.15 8.13
CA GLN A 182 -28.12 -17.75 8.52
C GLN A 182 -29.23 -16.83 8.00
N HIS A 183 -29.84 -17.21 6.86
CA HIS A 183 -31.14 -16.71 6.48
C HIS A 183 -32.11 -17.14 7.59
N LYS A 184 -32.38 -16.26 8.54
CA LYS A 184 -33.60 -16.35 9.34
C LYS A 184 -34.75 -16.08 8.38
N GLU A 185 -35.39 -17.14 7.90
CA GLU A 185 -36.75 -17.06 7.39
C GLU A 185 -37.61 -16.33 8.42
N VAL A 186 -38.07 -15.14 8.07
CA VAL A 186 -39.14 -14.47 8.80
C VAL A 186 -40.40 -15.29 8.53
N LYS A 187 -40.75 -16.17 9.47
CA LYS A 187 -42.11 -16.71 9.55
C LYS A 187 -43.05 -15.55 9.83
N THR A 188 -43.76 -15.10 8.81
CA THR A 188 -44.96 -14.28 8.97
C THR A 188 -45.99 -15.10 9.74
N CYS A 189 -46.19 -14.75 11.01
CA CYS A 189 -47.30 -15.26 11.81
C CYS A 189 -48.52 -14.37 11.61
N ARG A 190 -49.59 -15.01 11.10
CA ARG A 190 -51.02 -14.67 11.11
C ARG A 190 -51.49 -13.34 10.53
#